data_AF-A0A091WNR6-F1
#
_entry.id   AF-A0A091WNR6-F1
#
_cell.length_a   1.000
_cell.length_b   1.000
_cell.length_c   1.000
_cell.angle_alpha   90.00
_cell.angle_beta   90.00
_cell.angle_gamma   90.00
#
_symmetry.space_group_name_H-M   'P 1'
#
loop_
_entity.id
_entity.type
_entity.pdbx_description
1 polymer ?
#
loop_
_entity_poly.entity_id
_entity_poly.type
_entity_poly.pdbx_seq_one_letter_code
_entity_poly.pdbx_strand_id
1 'polypeptide(L)'
;DLEAFAERFKQRRIKLGVTQADVGSALANLKIPGVGSLSQSTICRFESLTLSHNNMIALKPILQAWLEEAEKSHREKLAKPELFSGAEK
;
A
#
# COMPACT_ATOMS: atom_id res chain seq x y z
N ASP A 1 -2.59 12.63 -13.82
CA ASP A 1 -1.50 11.87 -13.18
C ASP A 1 -1.82 11.44 -11.74
N LEU A 2 -2.26 12.36 -10.86
CA LEU A 2 -2.71 12.01 -9.50
C LEU A 2 -3.98 11.15 -9.45
N GLU A 3 -5.00 11.48 -10.26
CA GLU A 3 -6.24 10.69 -10.40
C GLU A 3 -5.95 9.23 -10.78
N ALA A 4 -5.21 9.05 -11.88
CA ALA A 4 -4.82 7.73 -12.36
C ALA A 4 -4.01 6.95 -11.30
N PHE A 5 -3.12 7.64 -10.57
CA PHE A 5 -2.39 7.01 -9.48
C PHE A 5 -3.31 6.60 -8.32
N ALA A 6 -4.20 7.47 -7.85
CA ALA A 6 -5.10 7.18 -6.75
C ALA A 6 -6.05 6.00 -7.07
N GLU A 7 -6.59 5.97 -8.28
CA GLU A 7 -7.42 4.86 -8.75
C GLU A 7 -6.62 3.55 -8.82
N ARG A 8 -5.44 3.57 -9.46
CA ARG A 8 -4.56 2.38 -9.52
C ARG A 8 -4.17 1.90 -8.14
N PHE A 9 -3.82 2.82 -7.24
CA PHE A 9 -3.43 2.52 -5.87
C PHE A 9 -4.55 1.77 -5.13
N LYS A 10 -5.79 2.30 -5.19
CA LYS A 10 -6.97 1.66 -4.60
C LYS A 10 -7.19 0.24 -5.15
N GLN A 11 -7.17 0.10 -6.47
CA GLN A 11 -7.37 -1.20 -7.13
C GLN A 11 -6.32 -2.22 -6.69
N ARG A 12 -5.03 -1.82 -6.65
CA ARG A 12 -3.94 -2.72 -6.26
C ARG A 12 -3.97 -3.06 -4.78
N ARG A 13 -4.24 -2.09 -3.90
CA ARG A 13 -4.41 -2.34 -2.46
C ARG A 13 -5.48 -3.39 -2.20
N ILE A 14 -6.66 -3.25 -2.84
CA ILE A 14 -7.75 -4.23 -2.72
C ILE A 14 -7.32 -5.60 -3.24
N LYS A 15 -6.63 -5.65 -4.39
CA LYS A 15 -6.11 -6.91 -4.95
C LYS A 15 -5.09 -7.60 -4.05
N LEU A 16 -4.30 -6.84 -3.31
CA LEU A 16 -3.36 -7.35 -2.31
C LEU A 16 -4.05 -7.78 -1.01
N GLY A 17 -5.35 -7.54 -0.85
CA GLY A 17 -6.12 -7.89 0.35
C GLY A 17 -5.80 -7.01 1.57
N VAL A 18 -5.25 -5.81 1.35
CA VAL A 18 -4.78 -4.92 2.43
C VAL A 18 -5.83 -3.85 2.75
N THR A 19 -6.12 -3.58 4.03
CA THR A 19 -7.06 -2.51 4.40
C THR A 19 -6.39 -1.13 4.39
N GLN A 20 -7.18 -0.07 4.34
CA GLN A 20 -6.65 1.31 4.43
C GLN A 20 -5.92 1.57 5.75
N ALA A 21 -6.35 0.94 6.86
CA ALA A 21 -5.66 1.02 8.15
C ALA A 21 -4.31 0.28 8.11
N ASP A 22 -4.27 -0.90 7.48
CA ASP A 22 -3.04 -1.68 7.33
C ASP A 22 -1.98 -0.93 6.52
N VAL A 23 -2.39 -0.23 5.45
CA VAL A 23 -1.49 0.67 4.70
C VAL A 23 -0.90 1.71 5.64
N GLY A 24 -1.75 2.41 6.39
CA GLY A 24 -1.33 3.47 7.32
C GLY A 24 -0.31 3.01 8.36
N SER A 25 -0.52 1.81 8.91
CA SER A 25 0.41 1.16 9.85
C SER A 25 1.70 0.68 9.17
N ALA A 26 1.61 0.11 7.98
CA ALA A 26 2.76 -0.39 7.24
C ALA A 26 3.71 0.72 6.77
N LEU A 27 3.19 1.92 6.49
CA LEU A 27 4.00 3.08 6.13
C LEU A 27 5.00 3.49 7.21
N ALA A 28 4.66 3.30 8.49
CA ALA A 28 5.58 3.56 9.60
C ALA A 28 6.84 2.66 9.55
N ASN A 29 6.72 1.49 8.91
CA ASN A 29 7.82 0.51 8.80
C ASN A 29 8.75 0.77 7.60
N LEU A 30 8.39 1.65 6.65
CA LEU A 30 9.20 1.92 5.46
C LEU A 30 10.47 2.74 5.74
N LYS A 31 10.70 3.17 6.99
CA LYS A 31 11.87 3.96 7.43
C LYS A 31 12.17 5.18 6.54
N ILE A 32 11.13 5.78 5.94
CA ILE A 32 11.29 7.01 5.15
C ILE A 32 11.40 8.18 6.14
N PRO A 33 12.50 8.96 6.13
CA PRO A 33 12.68 10.07 7.07
C PRO A 33 11.52 11.06 7.00
N GLY A 34 10.94 11.41 8.15
CA GLY A 34 9.82 12.36 8.24
C GLY A 34 8.44 11.79 7.87
N VAL A 35 8.34 10.50 7.53
CA VAL A 35 7.07 9.84 7.26
C VAL A 35 6.65 9.03 8.47
N GLY A 36 5.61 9.51 9.17
CA GLY A 36 4.97 8.79 10.27
C GLY A 36 3.91 7.79 9.79
N SER A 37 3.20 7.19 10.75
CA SER A 37 2.00 6.42 10.43
C SER A 37 0.93 7.34 9.81
N LEU A 38 0.25 6.85 8.78
CA LEU A 38 -0.95 7.50 8.26
C LEU A 38 -2.19 6.86 8.86
N SER A 39 -3.27 7.61 8.94
CA SER A 39 -4.55 7.08 9.39
C SER A 39 -5.35 6.46 8.24
N GLN A 40 -6.26 5.56 8.57
CA GLN A 40 -7.23 5.01 7.60
C GLN A 40 -7.99 6.14 6.86
N SER A 41 -8.40 7.19 7.58
CA SER A 41 -9.12 8.31 6.98
C SER A 41 -8.24 9.10 6.00
N THR A 42 -6.95 9.24 6.27
CA THR A 42 -5.98 9.84 5.33
C THR A 42 -5.90 9.05 4.03
N ILE A 43 -5.78 7.72 4.11
CA ILE A 43 -5.73 6.85 2.92
C ILE A 43 -7.06 6.92 2.14
N CYS A 44 -8.19 6.87 2.85
CA CYS A 44 -9.51 6.99 2.24
C CYS A 44 -9.68 8.31 1.47
N ARG A 45 -9.24 9.43 2.07
CA ARG A 45 -9.29 10.74 1.44
C ARG A 45 -8.37 10.86 0.24
N PHE A 46 -7.19 10.24 0.28
CA PHE A 46 -6.30 10.16 -0.88
C PHE A 46 -6.95 9.39 -2.04
N GLU A 47 -7.49 8.20 -1.76
CA GLU A 47 -8.19 7.36 -2.75
C GLU A 47 -9.42 8.05 -3.37
N SER A 48 -10.06 8.94 -2.60
CA SER A 48 -11.24 9.70 -3.03
C SER A 48 -10.90 11.11 -3.55
N LEU A 49 -9.61 11.46 -3.64
CA LEU A 49 -9.13 12.76 -4.14
C LEU A 49 -9.65 13.96 -3.33
N THR A 50 -9.91 13.78 -2.03
CA THR A 50 -10.47 14.81 -1.14
C THR A 50 -9.43 15.47 -0.22
N LEU A 51 -8.14 15.31 -0.55
CA LEU A 51 -7.05 16.06 0.06
C LEU A 51 -6.71 17.28 -0.79
N SER A 52 -6.04 18.26 -0.19
CA SER A 52 -5.50 19.39 -0.95
C SER A 52 -4.47 18.90 -1.98
N HIS A 53 -4.31 19.64 -3.07
CA HIS A 53 -3.35 19.29 -4.12
C HIS A 53 -1.92 19.08 -3.57
N ASN A 54 -1.46 19.96 -2.69
CA ASN A 54 -0.13 19.83 -2.06
C ASN A 54 0.00 18.54 -1.23
N ASN A 55 -1.03 18.17 -0.47
CA ASN A 55 -1.02 16.93 0.30
C ASN A 55 -1.04 15.69 -0.62
N MET A 56 -1.79 15.74 -1.71
CA MET A 56 -1.81 14.68 -2.72
C MET A 56 -0.42 14.48 -3.34
N ILE A 57 0.25 15.58 -3.72
CA ILE A 57 1.60 15.56 -4.28
C ILE A 57 2.61 15.01 -3.26
N ALA A 58 2.53 15.43 -2.00
CA ALA A 58 3.42 14.96 -0.95
C ALA A 58 3.23 13.46 -0.62
N LEU A 59 1.99 12.97 -0.64
CA LEU A 59 1.68 11.58 -0.34
C LEU A 59 1.95 10.61 -1.48
N LYS A 60 1.84 11.06 -2.74
CA LYS A 60 2.05 10.21 -3.91
C LYS A 60 3.35 9.40 -3.86
N PRO A 61 4.56 9.98 -3.68
CA PRO A 61 5.79 9.20 -3.68
C PRO A 61 5.86 8.19 -2.53
N ILE A 62 5.28 8.52 -1.36
CA ILE A 62 5.24 7.66 -0.19
C ILE A 62 4.37 6.41 -0.47
N LEU A 63 3.16 6.64 -0.98
CA LEU A 63 2.22 5.58 -1.32
C LEU A 63 2.70 4.74 -2.50
N GLN A 64 3.46 5.34 -3.42
CA GLN A 64 4.07 4.62 -4.53
C GLN A 64 5.15 3.66 -4.04
N ALA A 65 6.09 4.13 -3.20
CA ALA A 65 7.14 3.30 -2.62
C ALA A 65 6.56 2.12 -1.83
N TRP A 66 5.51 2.37 -1.04
CA TRP A 66 4.79 1.30 -0.35
C TRP A 66 4.21 0.27 -1.31
N LEU A 67 3.51 0.74 -2.36
CA LEU A 67 2.84 -0.14 -3.30
C LEU A 67 3.83 -1.04 -4.03
N GLU A 68 4.98 -0.50 -4.44
CA GLU A 68 6.05 -1.26 -5.10
C GLU A 68 6.57 -2.39 -4.21
N GLU A 69 6.88 -2.11 -2.93
CA GLU A 69 7.35 -3.12 -1.98
C GLU A 69 6.27 -4.17 -1.66
N ALA A 70 5.02 -3.74 -1.52
CA ALA A 70 3.89 -4.63 -1.27
C ALA A 70 3.63 -5.57 -2.47
N GLU A 71 3.68 -5.06 -3.71
CA GLU A 71 3.55 -5.85 -4.94
C GLU A 71 4.73 -6.82 -5.12
N LYS A 72 5.96 -6.40 -4.80
CA LYS A 72 7.15 -7.24 -4.84
C LYS A 72 7.03 -8.40 -3.83
N SER A 73 6.75 -8.08 -2.57
CA SER A 73 6.55 -9.07 -1.50
C SER A 73 5.44 -10.07 -1.84
N HIS A 74 4.34 -9.61 -2.43
CA HIS A 74 3.24 -10.48 -2.87
C HIS A 74 3.66 -11.38 -4.04
N ARG A 75 4.43 -10.87 -5.00
CA ARG A 75 4.96 -11.66 -6.12
C ARG A 75 5.92 -12.73 -5.65
N GLU A 76 6.81 -12.42 -4.69
CA GLU A 76 7.75 -13.40 -4.13
C GLU A 76 7.02 -14.55 -3.43
N LYS A 77 5.92 -14.24 -2.70
CA LYS A 77 5.04 -15.25 -2.09
C LYS A 77 4.35 -16.15 -3.12
N LEU A 78 3.99 -15.61 -4.29
CA LEU A 78 3.40 -16.41 -5.37
C LEU A 78 4.45 -17.20 -6.18
N ALA A 79 5.66 -16.67 -6.33
CA ALA A 79 6.74 -17.26 -7.11
C ALA A 79 7.47 -18.39 -6.38
N LYS A 80 7.40 -18.42 -5.04
CA LYS A 80 7.80 -19.57 -4.22
C LYS A 80 6.56 -20.25 -3.64
N PRO A 81 5.90 -21.16 -4.39
CA PRO A 81 5.06 -22.16 -3.77
C PRO A 81 5.98 -23.14 -3.02
N GLU A 82 6.46 -22.78 -1.83
CA GLU A 82 7.03 -23.80 -0.93
C GLU A 82 5.88 -24.73 -0.53
N LEU A 83 5.81 -25.94 -1.08
CA LEU A 83 6.49 -27.12 -0.55
C LEU A 83 6.12 -27.46 0.91
N PHE A 84 4.95 -27.03 1.40
CA PHE A 84 4.27 -27.81 2.43
C PHE A 84 3.43 -28.90 1.76
N SER A 85 4.15 -30.00 1.50
CA SER A 85 3.59 -31.33 1.35
C SER A 85 2.57 -31.60 2.47
N GLY A 86 1.55 -32.39 2.14
CA GLY A 86 0.76 -33.08 3.14
C GLY A 86 1.63 -34.00 4.03
N ALA A 87 0.94 -34.56 5.02
CA ALA A 87 1.43 -35.17 6.27
C ALA A 87 1.53 -34.10 7.37
N GLU A 88 0.81 -34.17 8.48
CA GLU A 88 0.59 -35.35 9.32
C GLU A 88 -0.71 -35.26 10.16
N LYS A 89 -1.40 -36.42 10.20
CA LYS A 89 -2.29 -37.00 11.22
C LYS A 89 -3.64 -36.35 11.52
#